data_AF-A0A0C9WXV2-F1
#
_entry.id   AF-A0A0C9WXV2-F1
#
_cell.length_a   1.000
_cell.length_b   1.000
_cell.length_c   1.000
_cell.angle_alpha   90.00
_cell.angle_beta   90.00
_cell.angle_gamma   90.00
#
_symmetry.space_group_name_H-M   'P 1'
#
loop_
_entity.id
_entity.type
_entity.pdbx_description
1 polymer ?
#
loop_
_entity_poly.entity_id
_entity_poly.type
_entity_poly.pdbx_seq_one_letter_code
_entity_poly.pdbx_strand_id
1 'polypeptide(L)'
;SLSPESEEETTGPTKPLTINSPLNPTTPPPSLPVSLPNSPFNLKCLCGLKGDGNISYNQEAGVAIQCSDCGDWSHLACQRDGRASDLPEKELFICDFCDLSTLLPRPVDSRRSLRNRIDFNYQRSGCGALARHGDYWYPVRLIQPNEKRTIWEVRWWRYCEFSSTGVEPNSVTSVELKSIVDALWNDRTGRRKIRLGKWKHACEAPTIEDMLSDPSSLQYTSEVHEVMQSSIPLLKKLLNSPETQSSETVPAKKWLESKKKNIRKSLVPFAGDLTFPERAKIANWFEKHVADQDPKWRKEWLGLLPIAHAHTIYIASQLKVDCSGAVEGAGELEISIQRAWQKQMGTSPSPWSEVDVDLRCLEHLEEQMFERSALAGITGNYQWGLDNGDHQACWDPYAGLPNHWNHGD
;
A
#
# COMPACT_ATOMS: atom_id res chain seq x y z
N SER A 1 41.74 65.29 50.37
CA SER A 1 43.02 65.57 49.71
C SER A 1 42.87 65.33 48.23
N LEU A 2 42.95 66.42 47.46
CA LEU A 2 43.29 66.53 46.03
C LEU A 2 42.70 65.51 45.03
N SER A 3 41.73 65.97 44.24
CA SER A 3 41.60 65.70 42.78
C SER A 3 42.65 66.56 42.01
N PRO A 4 42.79 66.60 40.65
CA PRO A 4 41.98 66.01 39.55
C PRO A 4 42.77 65.62 38.24
N GLU A 5 42.01 65.35 37.14
CA GLU A 5 42.29 65.62 35.69
C GLU A 5 43.27 64.71 34.89
N SER A 6 43.13 64.35 33.60
CA SER A 6 42.23 64.76 32.48
C SER A 6 42.42 63.88 31.20
N GLU A 7 41.35 63.81 30.38
CA GLU A 7 41.21 63.86 28.88
C GLU A 7 42.14 63.09 27.89
N GLU A 8 41.55 62.42 26.87
CA GLU A 8 41.63 62.83 25.43
C GLU A 8 40.79 61.95 24.45
N GLU A 9 40.24 62.60 23.42
CA GLU A 9 39.54 62.08 22.22
C GLU A 9 40.51 61.59 21.12
N THR A 10 40.06 60.72 20.19
CA THR A 10 40.32 60.86 18.72
C THR A 10 39.58 59.83 17.82
N THR A 11 38.82 60.38 16.86
CA THR A 11 38.47 60.01 15.45
C THR A 11 38.70 58.60 14.84
N GLY A 12 37.71 58.14 14.03
CA GLY A 12 37.60 56.83 13.32
C GLY A 12 38.57 56.53 12.15
N PRO A 13 38.39 55.42 11.36
CA PRO A 13 37.50 55.44 10.17
C PRO A 13 36.95 54.07 9.64
N THR A 14 36.01 54.13 8.68
CA THR A 14 35.64 53.20 7.56
C THR A 14 35.68 51.64 7.65
N LYS A 15 34.58 51.01 7.16
CA LYS A 15 34.40 49.57 6.82
C LYS A 15 35.46 49.01 5.84
N PRO A 16 35.68 47.68 5.83
CA PRO A 16 35.16 46.85 4.72
C PRO A 16 34.62 45.46 5.10
N LEU A 17 33.85 44.88 4.17
CA LEU A 17 33.30 43.51 4.15
C LEU A 17 34.39 42.42 4.17
N THR A 18 34.21 41.32 4.93
CA THR A 18 34.08 39.93 4.44
C THR A 18 34.01 38.86 5.57
N ILE A 19 32.97 38.02 5.48
CA ILE A 19 32.93 36.54 5.62
C ILE A 19 33.86 35.88 6.66
N ASN A 20 33.28 35.30 7.71
CA ASN A 20 33.30 33.85 8.02
C ASN A 20 32.56 33.54 9.33
N SER A 21 31.71 32.51 9.27
CA SER A 21 31.01 31.88 10.40
C SER A 21 31.98 31.27 11.43
N PRO A 22 31.47 30.90 12.62
CA PRO A 22 31.24 29.47 12.82
C PRO A 22 29.90 29.13 13.47
N LEU A 23 29.37 27.99 13.00
CA LEU A 23 28.23 27.26 13.53
C LEU A 23 28.40 26.91 15.02
N ASN A 24 27.27 26.87 15.74
CA ASN A 24 27.03 25.85 16.75
C ASN A 24 25.55 25.43 16.74
N PRO A 25 25.23 24.19 17.17
CA PRO A 25 24.26 23.34 16.50
C PRO A 25 22.87 23.46 17.12
N THR A 26 21.89 23.58 16.25
CA THR A 26 20.47 23.54 16.54
C THR A 26 20.11 22.20 17.20
N THR A 27 19.57 22.27 18.41
CA THR A 27 18.87 21.16 19.06
C THR A 27 17.59 20.88 18.27
N PRO A 28 17.30 19.65 17.81
CA PRO A 28 15.98 19.36 17.25
C PRO A 28 14.96 19.22 18.38
N PRO A 29 13.69 19.65 18.19
CA PRO A 29 12.64 19.44 19.17
C PRO A 29 12.25 17.95 19.22
N PRO A 30 11.73 17.46 20.37
CA PRO A 30 11.21 16.11 20.48
C PRO A 30 9.86 16.04 19.76
N SER A 31 9.62 15.00 18.95
CA SER A 31 8.36 14.86 18.22
C SER A 31 7.73 13.48 18.38
N LEU A 32 6.61 13.46 19.10
CA LEU A 32 5.46 12.54 18.96
C LEU A 32 4.22 13.41 18.71
N PRO A 33 3.16 12.95 18.01
CA PRO A 33 3.16 12.10 16.83
C PRO A 33 3.61 12.94 15.61
N VAL A 34 4.04 12.30 14.53
CA VAL A 34 4.40 13.02 13.31
C VAL A 34 3.13 13.66 12.75
N SER A 35 2.88 14.91 13.10
CA SER A 35 1.87 15.72 12.45
C SER A 35 2.25 15.82 10.98
N LEU A 36 1.30 15.52 10.11
CA LEU A 36 1.51 15.70 8.68
C LEU A 36 1.93 17.16 8.44
N PRO A 37 2.91 17.40 7.55
CA PRO A 37 3.37 18.76 7.30
C PRO A 37 2.23 19.59 6.71
N ASN A 38 2.10 20.85 7.16
CA ASN A 38 1.13 21.80 6.62
C ASN A 38 1.45 22.25 5.18
N SER A 39 2.58 21.80 4.63
CA SER A 39 3.03 22.05 3.26
C SER A 39 2.87 20.78 2.41
N PRO A 40 2.72 20.90 1.06
CA PRO A 40 2.74 19.77 0.15
C PRO A 40 3.86 18.78 0.46
N PHE A 41 3.52 17.50 0.57
CA PHE A 41 4.49 16.43 0.78
C PHE A 41 4.19 15.26 -0.14
N ASN A 42 5.23 14.60 -0.64
CA ASN A 42 5.05 13.49 -1.56
C ASN A 42 4.74 12.20 -0.78
N LEU A 43 3.50 11.75 -0.85
CA LEU A 43 3.09 10.44 -0.36
C LEU A 43 3.44 9.40 -1.43
N LYS A 44 4.08 8.32 -1.02
CA LYS A 44 4.42 7.17 -1.86
C LYS A 44 4.44 5.91 -0.98
N CYS A 45 3.28 5.28 -0.88
CA CYS A 45 3.08 4.15 0.02
C CYS A 45 3.01 2.80 -0.72
N LEU A 46 3.37 1.71 -0.04
CA LEU A 46 3.25 0.34 -0.55
C LEU A 46 1.80 -0.08 -0.85
N CYS A 47 0.82 0.52 -0.18
CA CYS A 47 -0.60 0.30 -0.49
C CYS A 47 -1.04 0.94 -1.81
N GLY A 48 -0.13 1.58 -2.54
CA GLY A 48 -0.37 2.19 -3.84
C GLY A 48 -0.75 3.67 -3.77
N LEU A 49 -1.16 4.19 -2.62
CA LEU A 49 -1.50 5.60 -2.47
C LEU A 49 -0.27 6.49 -2.71
N LYS A 50 -0.41 7.43 -3.64
CA LYS A 50 0.66 8.33 -4.09
C LYS A 50 0.10 9.73 -4.34
N GLY A 51 0.95 10.76 -4.30
CA GLY A 51 0.59 12.14 -4.65
C GLY A 51 0.83 13.14 -3.53
N ASP A 52 0.19 14.30 -3.59
CA ASP A 52 0.24 15.28 -2.51
C ASP A 52 -0.49 14.73 -1.28
N GLY A 53 0.25 14.46 -0.22
CA GLY A 53 -0.30 13.92 1.01
C GLY A 53 -1.27 14.87 1.74
N ASN A 54 -1.39 16.14 1.37
CA ASN A 54 -2.49 16.98 1.88
C ASN A 54 -3.83 16.68 1.18
N ILE A 55 -3.79 16.13 -0.03
CA ILE A 55 -4.97 15.85 -0.86
C ILE A 55 -5.31 14.37 -0.78
N SER A 56 -4.30 13.51 -0.89
CA SER A 56 -4.47 12.07 -1.04
C SER A 56 -4.54 11.31 0.28
N TYR A 57 -4.15 11.92 1.41
CA TYR A 57 -4.06 11.20 2.68
C TYR A 57 -5.41 10.69 3.15
N ASN A 58 -5.47 9.37 3.36
CA ASN A 58 -6.64 8.69 3.89
C ASN A 58 -6.41 8.39 5.37
N GLN A 59 -7.26 8.95 6.25
CA GLN A 59 -7.20 8.70 7.69
C GLN A 59 -7.34 7.21 8.03
N GLU A 60 -8.12 6.44 7.26
CA GLU A 60 -8.29 4.99 7.45
C GLU A 60 -7.02 4.17 7.18
N ALA A 61 -6.01 4.76 6.52
CA ALA A 61 -4.72 4.12 6.29
C ALA A 61 -3.72 4.38 7.44
N GLY A 62 -4.11 5.21 8.41
CA GLY A 62 -3.34 5.54 9.61
C GLY A 62 -2.21 6.54 9.38
N VAL A 63 -1.51 6.86 10.46
CA VAL A 63 -0.37 7.80 10.47
C VAL A 63 0.68 7.48 9.41
N ALA A 64 1.27 8.54 8.85
CA ALA A 64 2.38 8.44 7.90
C ALA A 64 3.73 8.80 8.56
N ILE A 65 4.80 8.27 7.98
CA ILE A 65 6.18 8.49 8.38
C ILE A 65 7.03 8.86 7.16
N GLN A 66 7.99 9.77 7.35
CA GLN A 66 8.89 10.24 6.31
C GLN A 66 10.16 9.39 6.23
N CYS A 67 10.52 8.96 5.02
CA CYS A 67 11.80 8.31 4.75
C CYS A 67 12.94 9.32 4.85
N SER A 68 13.99 8.97 5.59
CA SER A 68 15.17 9.82 5.79
C SER A 68 16.06 9.90 4.54
N ASP A 69 15.98 8.90 3.65
CA ASP A 69 16.80 8.83 2.45
C ASP A 69 16.16 9.55 1.25
N CYS A 70 14.91 9.23 0.91
CA CYS A 70 14.24 9.82 -0.25
C CYS A 70 13.32 11.00 0.08
N GLY A 71 13.01 11.24 1.36
CA GLY A 71 12.08 12.29 1.77
C GLY A 71 10.60 11.98 1.50
N ASP A 72 10.28 10.86 0.83
CA ASP A 72 8.90 10.42 0.59
C ASP A 72 8.22 9.96 1.88
N TRP A 73 6.92 10.17 1.94
CA TRP A 73 6.08 9.73 3.05
C TRP A 73 5.38 8.43 2.71
N SER A 74 5.12 7.61 3.72
CA SER A 74 4.36 6.38 3.56
C SER A 74 3.61 6.05 4.84
N HIS A 75 2.47 5.36 4.74
CA HIS A 75 1.74 4.95 5.94
C HIS A 75 2.60 4.00 6.76
N LEU A 76 2.61 4.25 8.07
CA LEU A 76 3.36 3.47 9.03
C LEU A 76 2.85 2.01 9.03
N ALA A 77 1.54 1.82 9.03
CA ALA A 77 0.90 0.50 8.97
C ALA A 77 1.11 -0.26 7.66
N CYS A 78 1.66 0.39 6.63
CA CYS A 78 1.98 -0.27 5.36
C CYS A 78 3.43 -0.74 5.28
N GLN A 79 4.26 -0.36 6.26
CA GLN A 79 5.63 -0.84 6.33
C GLN A 79 5.68 -2.30 6.75
N ARG A 80 6.65 -3.02 6.19
CA ARG A 80 6.83 -4.45 6.43
C ARG A 80 7.02 -4.77 7.91
N ASP A 81 6.32 -5.81 8.37
CA ASP A 81 6.44 -6.42 9.71
C ASP A 81 6.34 -5.40 10.87
N GLY A 82 5.61 -4.30 10.64
CA GLY A 82 5.44 -3.20 11.59
C GLY A 82 6.72 -2.51 12.04
N ARG A 83 7.81 -2.63 11.27
CA ARG A 83 9.15 -2.12 11.62
C ARG A 83 9.23 -0.62 11.91
N ALA A 84 8.28 0.16 11.38
CA ALA A 84 8.21 1.60 11.58
C ALA A 84 7.46 2.01 12.86
N SER A 85 6.83 1.07 13.59
CA SER A 85 5.93 1.39 14.72
C SER A 85 6.60 1.78 16.01
N ASP A 86 7.75 1.18 16.30
CA ASP A 86 8.46 1.37 17.57
C ASP A 86 9.89 1.88 17.33
N LEU A 87 10.08 2.69 16.27
CA LEU A 87 11.36 3.31 16.02
C LEU A 87 11.75 4.21 17.21
N PRO A 88 12.92 4.00 17.83
CA PRO A 88 13.45 4.91 18.83
C PRO A 88 13.54 6.32 18.25
N GLU A 89 13.37 7.34 19.10
CA GLU A 89 13.39 8.76 18.72
C GLU A 89 14.66 9.20 17.95
N LYS A 90 15.75 8.43 18.05
CA LYS A 90 17.04 8.69 17.39
C LYS A 90 17.25 7.87 16.12
N GLU A 91 16.39 6.90 15.82
CA GLU A 91 16.55 6.01 14.69
C GLU A 91 15.88 6.59 13.44
N LEU A 92 16.64 6.64 12.34
CA LEU A 92 16.15 7.13 11.07
C LEU A 92 15.33 6.05 10.37
N PHE A 93 14.14 6.40 9.92
CA PHE A 93 13.32 5.50 9.11
C PHE A 93 13.81 5.51 7.65
N ILE A 94 14.03 4.32 7.09
CA ILE A 94 14.31 4.12 5.65
C ILE A 94 13.21 3.23 5.06
N CYS A 95 12.52 3.71 4.02
CA CYS A 95 11.40 3.01 3.42
C CYS A 95 11.82 1.77 2.60
N ASP A 96 10.88 0.87 2.31
CA ASP A 96 11.15 -0.37 1.54
C ASP A 96 11.60 -0.11 0.10
N PHE A 97 11.40 1.11 -0.43
CA PHE A 97 11.91 1.51 -1.75
C PHE A 97 13.38 1.90 -1.72
N CYS A 98 13.90 2.39 -0.58
CA CYS A 98 15.28 2.80 -0.40
C CYS A 98 16.14 1.66 0.16
N ASP A 99 15.59 0.89 1.10
CA ASP A 99 16.26 -0.26 1.70
C ASP A 99 15.95 -1.56 0.96
N LEU A 100 16.73 -1.87 -0.08
CA LEU A 100 16.61 -3.13 -0.83
C LEU A 100 17.04 -4.36 -0.01
N SER A 101 17.69 -4.18 1.16
CA SER A 101 18.08 -5.31 2.01
C SER A 101 16.87 -6.01 2.64
N THR A 102 15.72 -5.34 2.68
CA THR A 102 14.43 -5.96 3.07
C THR A 102 13.79 -6.76 1.94
N LEU A 103 14.24 -6.62 0.68
CA LEU A 103 13.66 -7.28 -0.49
C LEU A 103 14.34 -8.61 -0.82
N LEU A 104 15.57 -8.83 -0.34
CA LEU A 104 16.22 -10.12 -0.48
C LEU A 104 15.59 -11.11 0.50
N PRO A 105 15.21 -12.33 0.06
CA PRO A 105 14.99 -13.43 0.99
C PRO A 105 16.25 -13.56 1.82
N ARG A 106 16.19 -13.21 3.10
CA ARG A 106 17.33 -13.44 3.99
C ARG A 106 17.59 -14.94 3.91
N PRO A 107 18.84 -15.38 3.62
CA PRO A 107 19.15 -16.79 3.53
C PRO A 107 18.58 -17.50 4.76
N VAL A 108 17.93 -18.64 4.53
CA VAL A 108 17.38 -19.52 5.58
C VAL A 108 18.51 -20.13 6.44
N ASP A 109 19.72 -19.58 6.34
CA ASP A 109 20.88 -20.04 7.05
C ASP A 109 20.96 -19.45 8.46
N SER A 110 20.86 -20.40 9.38
CA SER A 110 21.15 -20.32 10.80
C SER A 110 20.00 -19.81 11.67
N ARG A 111 19.76 -20.61 12.71
CA ARG A 111 18.96 -20.42 13.94
C ARG A 111 19.00 -19.02 14.59
N ARG A 112 19.78 -18.09 14.05
CA ARG A 112 19.95 -16.70 14.47
C ARG A 112 18.92 -15.75 13.81
N SER A 113 18.50 -16.00 12.57
CA SER A 113 17.53 -15.15 11.85
C SER A 113 16.13 -15.24 12.48
N LEU A 114 15.67 -16.46 12.83
CA LEU A 114 14.41 -16.68 13.54
C LEU A 114 14.45 -16.20 15.00
N ARG A 115 15.59 -16.26 15.69
CA ARG A 115 15.71 -15.70 17.05
C ARG A 115 15.54 -14.18 17.08
N ASN A 116 15.91 -13.48 16.01
CA ASN A 116 15.68 -12.03 15.88
C ASN A 116 14.28 -11.69 15.34
N ARG A 117 13.50 -12.66 14.83
CA ARG A 117 12.06 -12.49 14.54
C ARG A 117 11.22 -12.41 15.82
N ILE A 118 11.77 -12.87 16.95
CA ILE A 118 11.03 -13.11 18.18
C ILE A 118 11.28 -11.95 19.15
N ASP A 119 10.67 -10.80 18.86
CA ASP A 119 10.49 -9.73 19.85
C ASP A 119 8.99 -9.71 20.21
N PHE A 120 8.67 -10.28 21.38
CA PHE A 120 7.33 -10.77 21.77
C PHE A 120 6.27 -9.68 22.08
N ASN A 121 6.39 -8.47 21.53
CA ASN A 121 5.38 -7.41 21.65
C ASN A 121 4.86 -7.05 20.25
N TYR A 122 3.92 -7.85 19.74
CA TYR A 122 3.44 -7.82 18.35
C TYR A 122 2.29 -6.84 18.06
N GLN A 123 1.85 -6.06 19.04
CA GLN A 123 0.82 -5.04 18.84
C GLN A 123 1.44 -3.77 18.25
N ARG A 124 1.90 -3.90 17.01
CA ARG A 124 2.52 -2.86 16.19
C ARG A 124 1.64 -2.59 14.98
N SER A 125 1.56 -1.33 14.57
CA SER A 125 0.94 -0.96 13.31
C SER A 125 1.61 -1.68 12.13
N GLY A 126 0.81 -2.25 11.24
CA GLY A 126 1.28 -3.04 10.11
C GLY A 126 1.50 -4.52 10.38
N CYS A 127 1.35 -4.97 11.64
CA CYS A 127 1.34 -6.39 11.97
C CYS A 127 -0.06 -6.99 11.87
N GLY A 128 -0.10 -8.30 11.62
CA GLY A 128 -1.31 -9.09 11.65
C GLY A 128 -1.67 -9.47 13.08
N ALA A 129 -2.96 -9.50 13.38
CA ALA A 129 -3.49 -9.88 14.67
C ALA A 129 -4.84 -10.58 14.50
N LEU A 130 -5.37 -11.15 15.58
CA LEU A 130 -6.75 -11.59 15.66
C LEU A 130 -7.56 -10.58 16.48
N ALA A 131 -8.69 -10.14 15.96
CA ALA A 131 -9.66 -9.33 16.68
C ALA A 131 -10.95 -10.12 16.92
N ARG A 132 -11.53 -9.94 18.10
CA ARG A 132 -12.80 -10.59 18.47
C ARG A 132 -13.99 -9.83 17.87
N HIS A 133 -14.86 -10.54 17.17
CA HIS A 133 -16.18 -10.07 16.75
C HIS A 133 -17.24 -11.13 17.06
N GLY A 134 -18.25 -10.76 17.86
CA GLY A 134 -19.17 -11.73 18.44
C GLY A 134 -18.45 -12.79 19.29
N ASP A 135 -18.70 -14.05 18.95
CA ASP A 135 -18.15 -15.21 19.67
C ASP A 135 -16.81 -15.71 19.12
N TYR A 136 -16.34 -15.14 18.00
CA TYR A 136 -15.20 -15.64 17.26
C TYR A 136 -14.10 -14.59 17.08
N TRP A 137 -12.91 -15.08 16.73
CA TRP A 137 -11.73 -14.26 16.46
C TRP A 137 -11.38 -14.32 14.97
N TYR A 138 -11.19 -13.17 14.34
CA TYR A 138 -10.92 -13.05 12.91
C TYR A 138 -9.62 -12.29 12.66
N PRO A 139 -8.92 -12.57 11.55
CA PRO A 139 -7.70 -11.88 11.19
C PRO A 139 -7.94 -10.41 10.84
N VAL A 140 -7.04 -9.57 11.33
CA VAL A 140 -6.98 -8.13 11.07
C VAL A 140 -5.55 -7.67 10.87
N ARG A 141 -5.36 -6.55 10.15
CA ARG A 141 -4.13 -5.76 10.21
C ARG A 141 -4.32 -4.60 11.18
N LEU A 142 -3.36 -4.43 12.08
CA LEU A 142 -3.34 -3.28 13.00
C LEU A 142 -2.96 -2.01 12.21
N ILE A 143 -3.81 -0.98 12.24
CA ILE A 143 -3.56 0.27 11.54
C ILE A 143 -2.89 1.26 12.47
N GLN A 144 -3.55 1.65 13.56
CA GLN A 144 -2.97 2.55 14.54
C GLN A 144 -3.67 2.44 15.90
N PRO A 145 -2.93 2.61 17.01
CA PRO A 145 -3.53 2.74 18.33
C PRO A 145 -4.02 4.19 18.57
N ASN A 146 -4.98 4.33 19.47
CA ASN A 146 -5.27 5.63 20.08
C ASN A 146 -4.10 6.08 20.99
N GLU A 147 -4.12 7.33 21.46
CA GLU A 147 -3.06 7.90 22.31
C GLU A 147 -2.75 7.06 23.56
N LYS A 148 -3.76 6.41 24.14
CA LYS A 148 -3.63 5.59 25.35
C LYS A 148 -3.29 4.12 25.05
N ARG A 149 -3.17 3.73 23.77
CA ARG A 149 -3.01 2.33 23.30
C ARG A 149 -4.07 1.36 23.83
N THR A 150 -5.28 1.84 24.17
CA THR A 150 -6.38 1.02 24.68
C THR A 150 -7.36 0.58 23.59
N ILE A 151 -7.36 1.30 22.46
CA ILE A 151 -8.20 1.04 21.30
C ILE A 151 -7.30 1.08 20.07
N TRP A 152 -7.53 0.16 19.14
CA TRP A 152 -6.85 0.09 17.86
C TRP A 152 -7.84 0.27 16.73
N GLU A 153 -7.47 1.06 15.74
CA GLU A 153 -8.05 0.95 14.42
C GLU A 153 -7.43 -0.25 13.72
N VAL A 154 -8.29 -1.11 13.19
CA VAL A 154 -7.89 -2.36 12.53
C VAL A 154 -8.61 -2.47 11.21
N ARG A 155 -7.95 -3.04 10.21
CA ARG A 155 -8.57 -3.44 8.94
C ARG A 155 -8.85 -4.93 8.96
N TRP A 156 -10.11 -5.30 8.78
CA TRP A 156 -10.51 -6.70 8.73
C TRP A 156 -10.07 -7.35 7.43
N TRP A 157 -9.67 -8.62 7.51
CA TRP A 157 -9.34 -9.36 6.31
C TRP A 157 -10.53 -9.43 5.35
N ARG A 158 -10.26 -9.17 4.08
CA ARG A 158 -11.29 -9.03 3.03
C ARG A 158 -12.08 -10.32 2.73
N TYR A 159 -11.60 -11.47 3.19
CA TYR A 159 -12.29 -12.75 3.05
C TYR A 159 -12.74 -13.34 4.39
N CYS A 160 -12.96 -12.51 5.41
CA CYS A 160 -13.67 -12.94 6.62
C CYS A 160 -15.13 -13.26 6.31
N GLU A 161 -15.63 -14.37 6.86
CA GLU A 161 -17.04 -14.72 6.86
C GLU A 161 -17.60 -14.48 8.26
N PHE A 162 -18.13 -13.29 8.54
CA PHE A 162 -18.62 -12.96 9.88
C PHE A 162 -19.91 -13.71 10.24
N SER A 163 -19.99 -14.24 11.46
CA SER A 163 -21.21 -14.86 11.97
C SER A 163 -22.25 -13.84 12.47
N SER A 164 -21.82 -12.62 12.74
CA SER A 164 -22.64 -11.54 13.30
C SER A 164 -22.54 -10.28 12.45
N THR A 165 -23.65 -9.55 12.35
CA THR A 165 -23.71 -8.26 11.64
C THR A 165 -22.90 -7.18 12.36
N GLY A 166 -22.62 -6.07 11.67
CA GLY A 166 -21.99 -4.88 12.24
C GLY A 166 -20.53 -4.66 11.82
N VAL A 167 -19.91 -5.63 11.18
CA VAL A 167 -18.59 -5.51 10.55
C VAL A 167 -18.66 -6.11 9.16
N GLU A 168 -18.16 -5.38 8.17
CA GLU A 168 -18.05 -5.86 6.79
C GLU A 168 -16.60 -6.28 6.48
N PRO A 169 -16.38 -7.29 5.63
CA PRO A 169 -15.04 -7.65 5.20
C PRO A 169 -14.33 -6.45 4.55
N ASN A 170 -13.01 -6.34 4.75
CA ASN A 170 -12.20 -5.23 4.25
C ASN A 170 -12.50 -3.84 4.86
N SER A 171 -13.41 -3.74 5.82
CA SER A 171 -13.70 -2.47 6.53
C SER A 171 -12.62 -2.13 7.56
N VAL A 172 -12.57 -0.86 7.95
CA VAL A 172 -11.75 -0.38 9.08
C VAL A 172 -12.68 -0.08 10.26
N THR A 173 -12.35 -0.60 11.44
CA THR A 173 -13.13 -0.35 12.66
C THR A 173 -12.23 -0.16 13.88
N SER A 174 -12.76 0.47 14.93
CA SER A 174 -12.11 0.55 16.24
C SER A 174 -12.39 -0.68 17.09
N VAL A 175 -11.36 -1.30 17.65
CA VAL A 175 -11.44 -2.48 18.52
C VAL A 175 -10.63 -2.25 19.80
N GLU A 176 -11.20 -2.61 20.95
CA GLU A 176 -10.49 -2.50 22.23
C GLU A 176 -9.33 -3.49 22.32
N LEU A 177 -8.23 -3.09 22.95
CA LEU A 177 -7.01 -3.90 23.09
C LEU A 177 -7.28 -5.29 23.70
N LYS A 178 -8.20 -5.38 24.66
CA LYS A 178 -8.57 -6.64 25.32
C LYS A 178 -9.23 -7.66 24.37
N SER A 179 -9.72 -7.18 23.23
CA SER A 179 -10.35 -7.96 22.16
C SER A 179 -9.39 -8.18 20.98
N ILE A 180 -8.08 -7.97 21.20
CA ILE A 180 -7.02 -8.18 20.20
C ILE A 180 -5.97 -9.10 20.80
N VAL A 181 -5.57 -10.11 20.04
CA VAL A 181 -4.39 -10.94 20.34
C VAL A 181 -3.52 -11.04 19.09
N ASP A 182 -2.23 -11.31 19.29
CA ASP A 182 -1.33 -11.65 18.20
C ASP A 182 -1.48 -13.15 17.82
N ALA A 183 -0.44 -13.75 17.23
CA ALA A 183 -0.42 -15.17 16.93
C ALA A 183 -0.32 -16.08 18.17
N LEU A 184 -0.18 -15.52 19.39
CA LEU A 184 0.01 -16.25 20.64
C LEU A 184 1.13 -17.28 20.53
N TRP A 185 2.25 -16.87 19.93
CA TRP A 185 3.41 -17.73 19.72
C TRP A 185 3.96 -18.23 21.07
N ASN A 186 4.21 -19.53 21.19
CA ASN A 186 4.58 -20.19 22.45
C ASN A 186 3.56 -20.08 23.61
N ASP A 187 2.38 -19.48 23.41
CA ASP A 187 1.28 -19.49 24.37
C ASP A 187 0.22 -20.56 24.02
N ARG A 188 0.46 -21.78 24.50
CA ARG A 188 -0.46 -22.90 24.34
C ARG A 188 -1.82 -22.61 24.98
N THR A 189 -1.84 -22.02 26.17
CA THR A 189 -3.08 -21.85 26.94
C THR A 189 -3.96 -20.76 26.32
N GLY A 190 -3.36 -19.69 25.78
CA GLY A 190 -4.07 -18.67 25.02
C GLY A 190 -4.73 -19.24 23.77
N ARG A 191 -3.97 -19.95 22.90
CA ARG A 191 -4.49 -20.54 21.65
C ARG A 191 -5.71 -21.43 21.89
N ARG A 192 -5.66 -22.29 22.90
CA ARG A 192 -6.76 -23.22 23.24
C ARG A 192 -8.05 -22.54 23.64
N LYS A 193 -7.99 -21.31 24.17
CA LYS A 193 -9.17 -20.52 24.55
C LYS A 193 -9.79 -19.78 23.38
N ILE A 194 -9.13 -19.69 22.24
CA ILE A 194 -9.57 -18.88 21.10
C ILE A 194 -10.31 -19.73 20.08
N ARG A 195 -11.60 -19.40 19.88
CA ARG A 195 -12.42 -19.93 18.80
C ARG A 195 -12.25 -19.04 17.58
N LEU A 196 -11.61 -19.56 16.56
CA LEU A 196 -11.44 -18.89 15.28
C LEU A 196 -12.78 -18.77 14.54
N GLY A 197 -12.99 -17.60 13.94
CA GLY A 197 -14.01 -17.36 12.94
C GLY A 197 -13.60 -17.96 11.61
N LYS A 198 -14.49 -17.99 10.62
CA LYS A 198 -14.16 -18.54 9.30
C LYS A 198 -13.60 -17.46 8.38
N TRP A 199 -12.51 -17.76 7.66
CA TRP A 199 -12.00 -16.91 6.58
C TRP A 199 -11.30 -17.75 5.51
N LYS A 200 -11.06 -17.13 4.35
CA LYS A 200 -10.21 -17.71 3.30
C LYS A 200 -8.74 -17.42 3.60
N HIS A 201 -7.90 -18.46 3.65
CA HIS A 201 -6.48 -18.33 4.00
C HIS A 201 -5.73 -17.44 3.01
N ALA A 202 -4.61 -16.85 3.46
CA ALA A 202 -3.80 -15.99 2.61
C ALA A 202 -3.25 -16.75 1.39
N CYS A 203 -2.81 -18.00 1.58
CA CYS A 203 -2.31 -18.84 0.48
C CYS A 203 -3.39 -19.23 -0.55
N GLU A 204 -4.66 -19.09 -0.21
CA GLU A 204 -5.79 -19.33 -1.12
C GLU A 204 -6.25 -18.05 -1.83
N ALA A 205 -5.84 -16.88 -1.34
CA ALA A 205 -6.23 -15.60 -1.89
C ALA A 205 -5.68 -15.44 -3.33
N PRO A 206 -6.46 -14.84 -4.24
CA PRO A 206 -5.96 -14.54 -5.59
C PRO A 206 -4.73 -13.64 -5.53
N THR A 207 -3.73 -13.94 -6.35
CA THR A 207 -2.57 -13.07 -6.54
C THR A 207 -2.97 -11.77 -7.25
N ILE A 208 -2.09 -10.76 -7.25
CA ILE A 208 -2.31 -9.53 -8.02
C ILE A 208 -2.50 -9.87 -9.51
N GLU A 209 -1.73 -10.83 -10.02
CA GLU A 209 -1.82 -11.33 -11.38
C GLU A 209 -3.18 -11.98 -11.65
N ASP A 210 -3.70 -12.79 -10.74
CA ASP A 210 -5.04 -13.39 -10.85
C ASP A 210 -6.12 -12.30 -10.88
N MET A 211 -6.02 -11.31 -9.97
CA MET A 211 -6.97 -10.20 -9.89
C MET A 211 -6.96 -9.32 -11.14
N LEU A 212 -5.78 -9.03 -11.70
CA LEU A 212 -5.66 -8.23 -12.93
C LEU A 212 -6.09 -9.01 -14.18
N SER A 213 -5.99 -10.34 -14.14
CA SER A 213 -6.42 -11.22 -15.23
C SER A 213 -7.93 -11.47 -15.24
N ASP A 214 -8.60 -11.30 -14.09
CA ASP A 214 -10.04 -11.34 -13.98
C ASP A 214 -10.67 -9.97 -13.71
N PRO A 215 -11.24 -9.31 -14.73
CA PRO A 215 -11.95 -8.04 -14.58
C PRO A 215 -13.10 -8.08 -13.58
N SER A 216 -13.64 -9.24 -13.20
CA SER A 216 -14.70 -9.33 -12.20
C SER A 216 -14.21 -9.21 -10.74
N SER A 217 -12.89 -9.28 -10.53
CA SER A 217 -12.25 -9.30 -9.21
C SER A 217 -12.55 -8.08 -8.35
N LEU A 218 -12.63 -6.89 -8.95
CA LEU A 218 -12.98 -5.64 -8.29
C LEU A 218 -14.02 -4.86 -9.11
N GLN A 219 -15.12 -4.50 -8.46
CA GLN A 219 -16.14 -3.66 -9.06
C GLN A 219 -15.60 -2.25 -9.27
N TYR A 220 -15.85 -1.67 -10.45
CA TYR A 220 -15.51 -0.27 -10.71
C TYR A 220 -16.32 0.70 -9.83
N THR A 221 -15.77 1.88 -9.57
CA THR A 221 -16.42 2.95 -8.79
C THR A 221 -17.16 3.94 -9.69
N SER A 222 -18.07 4.72 -9.12
CA SER A 222 -18.74 5.83 -9.83
C SER A 222 -17.71 6.79 -10.45
N GLU A 223 -16.62 7.08 -9.75
CA GLU A 223 -15.51 7.90 -10.23
C GLU A 223 -14.90 7.37 -11.54
N VAL A 224 -14.56 6.07 -11.61
CA VAL A 224 -14.05 5.45 -12.84
C VAL A 224 -15.08 5.57 -13.96
N HIS A 225 -16.36 5.39 -13.65
CA HIS A 225 -17.42 5.51 -14.64
C HIS A 225 -17.56 6.93 -15.19
N GLU A 226 -17.57 7.94 -14.32
CA GLU A 226 -17.70 9.34 -14.68
C GLU A 226 -16.54 9.82 -15.57
N VAL A 227 -15.31 9.39 -15.25
CA VAL A 227 -14.11 9.68 -16.05
C VAL A 227 -14.20 9.04 -17.44
N MET A 228 -14.61 7.78 -17.51
CA MET A 228 -14.44 6.98 -18.73
C MET A 228 -15.63 7.00 -19.69
N GLN A 229 -16.85 7.32 -19.23
CA GLN A 229 -18.09 7.24 -20.03
C GLN A 229 -18.02 8.00 -21.37
N SER A 230 -17.39 9.19 -21.38
CA SER A 230 -17.27 10.02 -22.58
C SER A 230 -16.39 9.39 -23.66
N SER A 231 -15.52 8.45 -23.27
CA SER A 231 -14.53 7.80 -24.12
C SER A 231 -14.99 6.45 -24.68
N ILE A 232 -16.20 5.96 -24.31
CA ILE A 232 -16.76 4.70 -24.83
C ILE A 232 -16.67 4.59 -26.37
N PRO A 233 -17.07 5.61 -27.16
CA PRO A 233 -17.02 5.51 -28.61
C PRO A 233 -15.60 5.31 -29.16
N LEU A 234 -14.61 5.98 -28.56
CA LEU A 234 -13.21 5.84 -28.95
C LEU A 234 -12.66 4.45 -28.56
N LEU A 235 -12.93 3.99 -27.34
CA LEU A 235 -12.47 2.69 -26.87
C LEU A 235 -13.09 1.53 -27.66
N LYS A 236 -14.38 1.62 -28.04
CA LYS A 236 -15.02 0.65 -28.94
C LYS A 236 -14.38 0.65 -30.34
N LYS A 237 -13.99 1.82 -30.87
CA LYS A 237 -13.26 1.90 -32.14
C LYS A 237 -11.85 1.30 -32.02
N LEU A 238 -11.16 1.53 -30.91
CA LEU A 238 -9.84 0.92 -30.67
C LEU A 238 -9.91 -0.60 -30.53
N LEU A 239 -10.98 -1.12 -29.92
CA LEU A 239 -11.20 -2.57 -29.82
C LEU A 239 -11.46 -3.19 -31.21
N ASN A 240 -12.35 -2.59 -32.00
CA ASN A 240 -12.82 -3.21 -33.25
C ASN A 240 -11.95 -2.88 -34.47
N SER A 241 -11.42 -1.66 -34.55
CA SER A 241 -10.77 -1.11 -35.74
C SER A 241 -9.65 -0.11 -35.36
N PRO A 242 -8.60 -0.55 -34.63
CA PRO A 242 -7.56 0.34 -34.14
C PRO A 242 -6.76 1.03 -35.27
N GLU A 243 -6.66 0.39 -36.44
CA GLU A 243 -5.98 0.91 -37.62
C GLU A 243 -6.57 2.25 -38.10
N THR A 244 -7.89 2.46 -37.93
CA THR A 244 -8.59 3.65 -38.44
C THR A 244 -8.49 4.87 -37.54
N GLN A 245 -7.98 4.71 -36.31
CA GLN A 245 -7.88 5.81 -35.34
C GLN A 245 -6.61 6.63 -35.58
N SER A 246 -6.65 7.96 -35.34
CA SER A 246 -5.44 8.77 -35.44
C SER A 246 -4.44 8.42 -34.33
N SER A 247 -3.16 8.32 -34.68
CA SER A 247 -2.08 8.14 -33.71
C SER A 247 -1.76 9.42 -32.93
N GLU A 248 -2.28 10.57 -33.35
CA GLU A 248 -2.13 11.85 -32.64
C GLU A 248 -2.94 11.87 -31.35
N THR A 249 -4.17 11.35 -31.41
CA THR A 249 -5.09 11.28 -30.25
C THR A 249 -4.91 10.04 -29.40
N VAL A 250 -4.15 9.04 -29.88
CA VAL A 250 -3.90 7.77 -29.19
C VAL A 250 -2.39 7.53 -29.04
N PRO A 251 -1.75 8.09 -28.00
CA PRO A 251 -0.29 8.04 -27.84
C PRO A 251 0.30 6.63 -27.79
N ALA A 252 -0.43 5.67 -27.19
CA ALA A 252 -0.03 4.27 -27.15
C ALA A 252 0.05 3.63 -28.55
N LYS A 253 -0.81 4.05 -29.48
CA LYS A 253 -0.77 3.61 -30.89
C LYS A 253 0.48 4.17 -31.57
N LYS A 254 0.74 5.47 -31.41
CA LYS A 254 1.96 6.13 -31.91
C LYS A 254 3.23 5.44 -31.43
N TRP A 255 3.25 5.01 -30.16
CA TRP A 255 4.36 4.24 -29.61
C TRP A 255 4.53 2.88 -30.31
N LEU A 256 3.45 2.11 -30.48
CA LEU A 256 3.48 0.82 -31.20
C LEU A 256 4.02 0.98 -32.63
N GLU A 257 3.52 1.97 -33.36
CA GLU A 257 3.95 2.28 -34.73
C GLU A 257 5.42 2.68 -34.79
N SER A 258 5.88 3.56 -33.88
CA SER A 258 7.29 3.96 -33.81
C SER A 258 8.25 2.79 -33.55
N LYS A 259 7.76 1.75 -32.87
CA LYS A 259 8.49 0.51 -32.59
C LYS A 259 8.25 -0.59 -33.62
N LYS A 260 7.50 -0.31 -34.69
CA LYS A 260 7.10 -1.27 -35.74
C LYS A 260 6.43 -2.53 -35.19
N LYS A 261 5.68 -2.37 -34.09
CA LYS A 261 4.94 -3.44 -33.41
C LYS A 261 3.55 -3.60 -34.02
N ASN A 262 3.01 -4.81 -34.00
CA ASN A 262 1.65 -5.08 -34.47
C ASN A 262 0.62 -4.43 -33.53
N ILE A 263 -0.24 -3.56 -34.06
CA ILE A 263 -1.18 -2.74 -33.28
C ILE A 263 -2.18 -3.57 -32.48
N ARG A 264 -2.62 -4.72 -33.02
CA ARG A 264 -3.63 -5.59 -32.40
C ARG A 264 -3.04 -6.60 -31.41
N LYS A 265 -1.82 -7.06 -31.65
CA LYS A 265 -1.25 -8.22 -30.94
C LYS A 265 -0.15 -7.88 -29.95
N SER A 266 0.39 -6.67 -30.02
CA SER A 266 1.55 -6.31 -29.21
C SER A 266 1.12 -5.78 -27.85
N LEU A 267 1.74 -6.34 -26.81
CA LEU A 267 1.55 -5.87 -25.45
C LEU A 267 2.05 -4.44 -25.29
N VAL A 268 1.29 -3.67 -24.50
CA VAL A 268 1.67 -2.34 -24.02
C VAL A 268 1.93 -2.46 -22.52
N PRO A 269 3.19 -2.66 -22.09
CA PRO A 269 3.52 -3.04 -20.71
C PRO A 269 3.51 -1.84 -19.73
N PHE A 270 2.83 -0.75 -20.09
CA PHE A 270 2.86 0.49 -19.33
C PHE A 270 1.49 0.74 -18.70
N ALA A 271 1.46 0.80 -17.38
CA ALA A 271 0.27 1.20 -16.63
C ALA A 271 0.51 2.44 -15.76
N GLY A 272 1.71 3.02 -15.82
CA GLY A 272 2.03 4.23 -15.07
C GLY A 272 2.11 4.01 -13.57
N ASP A 273 1.64 5.01 -12.84
CA ASP A 273 1.55 5.02 -11.38
C ASP A 273 0.25 4.41 -10.84
N LEU A 274 -0.67 3.99 -11.72
CA LEU A 274 -1.92 3.34 -11.35
C LEU A 274 -1.68 2.11 -10.49
N THR A 275 -2.35 2.08 -9.35
CA THR A 275 -2.37 0.97 -8.40
C THR A 275 -3.11 -0.24 -9.00
N PHE A 276 -2.81 -1.46 -8.53
CA PHE A 276 -3.56 -2.64 -8.97
C PHE A 276 -5.09 -2.47 -8.82
N PRO A 277 -5.65 -1.86 -7.75
CA PRO A 277 -7.09 -1.70 -7.64
C PRO A 277 -7.64 -0.75 -8.71
N GLU A 278 -6.95 0.35 -9.03
CA GLU A 278 -7.36 1.22 -10.14
C GLU A 278 -7.34 0.47 -11.47
N ARG A 279 -6.28 -0.29 -11.74
CA ARG A 279 -6.16 -1.10 -12.97
C ARG A 279 -7.26 -2.15 -13.07
N ALA A 280 -7.54 -2.87 -11.98
CA ALA A 280 -8.61 -3.86 -11.92
C ALA A 280 -10.00 -3.23 -12.10
N LYS A 281 -10.27 -2.08 -11.46
CA LYS A 281 -11.51 -1.32 -11.64
C LYS A 281 -11.68 -0.81 -13.07
N ILE A 282 -10.62 -0.30 -13.70
CA ILE A 282 -10.65 0.13 -15.10
C ILE A 282 -10.92 -1.08 -16.02
N ALA A 283 -10.29 -2.22 -15.77
CA ALA A 283 -10.54 -3.46 -16.52
C ALA A 283 -11.99 -3.94 -16.36
N ASN A 284 -12.54 -3.93 -15.14
CA ASN A 284 -13.94 -4.25 -14.86
C ASN A 284 -14.89 -3.35 -15.67
N TRP A 285 -14.64 -2.03 -15.63
CA TRP A 285 -15.44 -1.06 -16.38
C TRP A 285 -15.33 -1.29 -17.89
N PHE A 286 -14.11 -1.55 -18.39
CA PHE A 286 -13.86 -1.78 -19.80
C PHE A 286 -14.60 -3.03 -20.30
N GLU A 287 -14.54 -4.13 -19.55
CA GLU A 287 -15.29 -5.34 -19.87
C GLU A 287 -16.79 -5.05 -19.96
N LYS A 288 -17.33 -4.28 -19.00
CA LYS A 288 -18.76 -4.02 -18.90
C LYS A 288 -19.31 -3.11 -20.01
N HIS A 289 -18.56 -2.07 -20.39
CA HIS A 289 -19.06 -0.99 -21.25
C HIS A 289 -18.45 -0.95 -22.65
N VAL A 290 -17.27 -1.56 -22.85
CA VAL A 290 -16.56 -1.55 -24.14
C VAL A 290 -16.58 -2.93 -24.80
N ALA A 291 -16.32 -3.99 -24.03
CA ALA A 291 -16.25 -5.37 -24.53
C ALA A 291 -17.58 -6.15 -24.36
N ASP A 292 -18.68 -5.44 -24.13
CA ASP A 292 -20.05 -5.97 -24.06
C ASP A 292 -20.22 -7.17 -23.10
N GLN A 293 -19.42 -7.22 -22.03
CA GLN A 293 -19.42 -8.27 -20.99
C GLN A 293 -19.14 -9.69 -21.50
N ASP A 294 -18.51 -9.86 -22.67
CA ASP A 294 -18.15 -11.18 -23.20
C ASP A 294 -16.66 -11.49 -22.94
N PRO A 295 -16.35 -12.46 -22.03
CA PRO A 295 -14.98 -12.82 -21.68
C PRO A 295 -14.11 -13.25 -22.87
N LYS A 296 -14.72 -13.68 -23.99
CA LYS A 296 -13.97 -14.06 -25.20
C LYS A 296 -13.18 -12.90 -25.79
N TRP A 297 -13.59 -11.66 -25.52
CA TRP A 297 -12.91 -10.46 -25.98
C TRP A 297 -11.68 -10.11 -25.15
N ARG A 298 -11.48 -10.71 -23.97
CA ARG A 298 -10.31 -10.42 -23.10
C ARG A 298 -8.99 -10.51 -23.86
N LYS A 299 -8.83 -11.49 -24.75
CA LYS A 299 -7.62 -11.66 -25.59
C LYS A 299 -7.37 -10.51 -26.59
N GLU A 300 -8.38 -9.69 -26.89
CA GLU A 300 -8.31 -8.59 -27.86
C GLU A 300 -8.02 -7.23 -27.18
N TRP A 301 -8.10 -7.16 -25.84
CA TRP A 301 -7.84 -5.91 -25.12
C TRP A 301 -6.96 -6.03 -23.88
N LEU A 302 -6.91 -7.17 -23.19
CA LEU A 302 -6.16 -7.34 -21.96
C LEU A 302 -4.64 -7.24 -22.24
N GLY A 303 -3.98 -6.25 -21.64
CA GLY A 303 -2.57 -5.94 -21.89
C GLY A 303 -2.27 -5.32 -23.26
N LEU A 304 -3.29 -4.99 -24.06
CA LEU A 304 -3.17 -4.49 -25.42
C LEU A 304 -3.52 -2.99 -25.53
N LEU A 305 -3.46 -2.46 -26.75
CA LEU A 305 -3.72 -1.05 -27.04
C LEU A 305 -5.00 -0.49 -26.41
N PRO A 306 -6.18 -1.16 -26.47
CA PRO A 306 -7.43 -0.55 -25.99
C PRO A 306 -7.41 -0.24 -24.49
N ILE A 307 -6.98 -1.19 -23.66
CA ILE A 307 -6.92 -0.97 -22.20
C ILE A 307 -5.77 -0.05 -21.82
N ALA A 308 -4.64 -0.10 -22.54
CA ALA A 308 -3.55 0.82 -22.29
C ALA A 308 -3.96 2.29 -22.53
N HIS A 309 -4.82 2.54 -23.53
CA HIS A 309 -5.37 3.87 -23.75
C HIS A 309 -6.43 4.26 -22.71
N ALA A 310 -7.21 3.30 -22.22
CA ALA A 310 -8.11 3.52 -21.08
C ALA A 310 -7.33 3.98 -19.83
N HIS A 311 -6.18 3.37 -19.54
CA HIS A 311 -5.28 3.85 -18.48
C HIS A 311 -4.81 5.29 -18.75
N THR A 312 -4.45 5.63 -20.00
CA THR A 312 -4.05 7.00 -20.36
C THR A 312 -5.16 8.01 -20.07
N ILE A 313 -6.41 7.68 -20.40
CA ILE A 313 -7.58 8.55 -20.17
C ILE A 313 -7.77 8.79 -18.67
N TYR A 314 -7.68 7.74 -17.85
CA TYR A 314 -7.84 7.86 -16.41
C TYR A 314 -6.69 8.65 -15.75
N ILE A 315 -5.44 8.43 -16.18
CA ILE A 315 -4.30 9.24 -15.74
C ILE A 315 -4.49 10.71 -16.15
N ALA A 316 -5.02 10.97 -17.35
CA ALA A 316 -5.28 12.33 -17.83
C ALA A 316 -6.32 13.07 -16.99
N SER A 317 -7.35 12.39 -16.48
CA SER A 317 -8.32 13.04 -15.57
C SER A 317 -7.69 13.39 -14.23
N GLN A 318 -6.84 12.52 -13.68
CA GLN A 318 -6.11 12.81 -12.43
C GLN A 318 -5.21 14.05 -12.60
N LEU A 319 -4.49 14.16 -13.72
CA LEU A 319 -3.66 15.34 -14.00
C LEU A 319 -4.44 16.65 -14.16
N LYS A 320 -5.71 16.58 -14.61
CA LYS A 320 -6.57 17.78 -14.73
C LYS A 320 -7.04 18.28 -13.37
N VAL A 321 -7.28 17.38 -12.42
CA VAL A 321 -7.58 17.75 -11.03
C VAL A 321 -6.42 18.52 -10.41
N ASP A 322 -5.18 18.08 -10.69
CA ASP A 322 -3.96 18.74 -10.21
C ASP A 322 -3.69 20.11 -10.86
N CYS A 323 -4.26 20.38 -12.04
CA CYS A 323 -4.01 21.58 -12.85
C CYS A 323 -5.22 22.54 -12.91
N SER A 324 -5.99 22.70 -11.82
CA SER A 324 -7.21 23.54 -11.75
C SER A 324 -7.00 25.07 -11.91
N GLY A 325 -5.99 25.48 -12.68
CA GLY A 325 -5.82 26.81 -13.22
C GLY A 325 -5.51 26.77 -14.71
N ALA A 326 -6.54 27.06 -15.53
CA ALA A 326 -6.48 27.70 -16.87
C ALA A 326 -6.84 26.87 -18.14
N VAL A 327 -7.88 27.40 -18.82
CA VAL A 327 -8.22 27.40 -20.27
C VAL A 327 -8.81 26.14 -20.91
N GLU A 328 -10.16 26.12 -21.01
CA GLU A 328 -10.96 25.12 -21.72
C GLU A 328 -10.72 25.13 -23.25
N GLY A 329 -10.38 23.96 -23.84
CA GLY A 329 -10.36 23.76 -25.30
C GLY A 329 -9.91 22.37 -25.77
N ALA A 330 -10.16 22.04 -27.05
CA ALA A 330 -9.80 20.74 -27.65
C ALA A 330 -8.28 20.46 -27.66
N GLY A 331 -7.45 21.50 -27.78
CA GLY A 331 -5.99 21.37 -27.71
C GLY A 331 -5.47 21.03 -26.30
N GLU A 332 -6.20 21.42 -25.26
CA GLU A 332 -5.84 21.09 -23.87
C GLU A 332 -6.04 19.60 -23.57
N LEU A 333 -7.09 18.99 -24.13
CA LEU A 333 -7.33 17.55 -24.00
C LEU A 333 -6.22 16.73 -24.65
N GLU A 334 -5.76 17.13 -25.84
CA GLU A 334 -4.66 16.45 -26.53
C GLU A 334 -3.34 16.58 -25.75
N ILE A 335 -3.03 17.77 -25.24
CA ILE A 335 -1.86 18.00 -24.38
C ILE A 335 -1.96 17.16 -23.10
N SER A 336 -3.13 17.10 -22.45
CA SER A 336 -3.37 16.31 -21.25
C SER A 336 -3.17 14.81 -21.52
N ILE A 337 -3.70 14.28 -22.63
CA ILE A 337 -3.52 12.88 -23.03
C ILE A 337 -2.05 12.54 -23.33
N GLN A 338 -1.31 13.44 -23.99
CA GLN A 338 0.12 13.23 -24.22
C GLN A 338 0.93 13.26 -22.92
N ARG A 339 0.64 14.19 -22.00
CA ARG A 339 1.27 14.23 -20.67
C ARG A 339 0.96 12.98 -19.85
N ALA A 340 -0.29 12.54 -19.85
CA ALA A 340 -0.72 11.32 -19.20
C ALA A 340 0.02 10.09 -19.75
N TRP A 341 0.20 10.01 -21.06
CA TRP A 341 0.99 8.93 -21.67
C TRP A 341 2.47 8.96 -21.26
N GLN A 342 3.08 10.14 -21.18
CA GLN A 342 4.46 10.25 -20.68
C GLN A 342 4.56 9.78 -19.23
N LYS A 343 3.58 10.14 -18.37
CA LYS A 343 3.50 9.66 -16.99
C LYS A 343 3.30 8.13 -16.93
N GLN A 344 2.47 7.60 -17.83
CA GLN A 344 2.20 6.17 -17.96
C GLN A 344 3.45 5.37 -18.35
N MET A 345 4.29 5.90 -19.24
CA MET A 345 5.55 5.27 -19.66
C MET A 345 6.70 5.49 -18.67
N GLY A 346 6.79 6.69 -18.08
CA GLY A 346 7.90 7.13 -17.24
C GLY A 346 7.92 6.47 -15.86
N THR A 347 6.77 5.98 -15.41
CA THR A 347 6.66 5.18 -14.20
C THR A 347 6.82 3.72 -14.60
N SER A 348 8.06 3.23 -14.70
CA SER A 348 8.26 1.79 -14.78
C SER A 348 7.74 1.20 -13.47
N PRO A 349 6.77 0.26 -13.49
CA PRO A 349 6.48 -0.52 -12.31
C PRO A 349 7.82 -1.12 -11.90
N SER A 350 8.28 -0.83 -10.69
CA SER A 350 9.28 -1.72 -10.13
C SER A 350 8.61 -3.09 -10.12
N PRO A 351 9.30 -4.18 -10.51
CA PRO A 351 8.77 -5.54 -10.30
C PRO A 351 8.32 -5.78 -8.84
N TRP A 352 8.70 -4.87 -7.95
CA TRP A 352 8.50 -4.89 -6.51
C TRP A 352 7.61 -3.73 -6.00
N SER A 353 6.99 -2.91 -6.87
CA SER A 353 6.24 -1.71 -6.44
C SER A 353 4.80 -1.95 -6.01
N GLU A 354 4.22 -3.11 -6.28
CA GLU A 354 2.83 -3.40 -5.94
C GLU A 354 2.76 -4.59 -5.00
N VAL A 355 2.49 -4.29 -3.73
CA VAL A 355 2.39 -5.28 -2.67
C VAL A 355 0.99 -5.19 -2.10
N ASP A 356 0.30 -6.33 -2.06
CA ASP A 356 -0.90 -6.46 -1.25
C ASP A 356 -0.49 -6.54 0.22
N VAL A 357 -0.48 -5.38 0.87
CA VAL A 357 -0.04 -5.24 2.26
C VAL A 357 -0.88 -6.09 3.21
N ASP A 358 -2.19 -6.17 2.98
CA ASP A 358 -3.11 -6.95 3.81
C ASP A 358 -2.85 -8.45 3.64
N LEU A 359 -2.62 -8.91 2.40
CA LEU A 359 -2.25 -10.31 2.11
C LEU A 359 -0.95 -10.68 2.81
N ARG A 360 0.12 -9.93 2.59
CA ARG A 360 1.45 -10.19 3.20
C ARG A 360 1.37 -10.22 4.73
N CYS A 361 0.61 -9.29 5.30
CA CYS A 361 0.37 -9.21 6.74
C CYS A 361 -0.32 -10.46 7.26
N LEU A 362 -1.33 -10.97 6.54
CA LEU A 362 -2.02 -12.20 6.91
C LEU A 362 -1.16 -13.44 6.72
N GLU A 363 -0.40 -13.55 5.63
CA GLU A 363 0.53 -14.67 5.40
C GLU A 363 1.47 -14.84 6.59
N HIS A 364 2.03 -13.74 7.10
CA HIS A 364 2.93 -13.78 8.24
C HIS A 364 2.21 -14.17 9.54
N LEU A 365 1.00 -13.65 9.78
CA LEU A 365 0.19 -14.03 10.92
C LEU A 365 -0.14 -15.53 10.88
N GLU A 366 -0.60 -16.04 9.73
CA GLU A 366 -0.98 -17.44 9.56
C GLU A 366 0.20 -18.40 9.70
N GLU A 367 1.37 -18.05 9.14
CA GLU A 367 2.62 -18.78 9.36
C GLU A 367 2.86 -18.91 10.87
N GLN A 368 2.81 -17.81 11.63
CA GLN A 368 2.98 -17.87 13.08
C GLN A 368 1.86 -18.67 13.81
N MET A 369 0.62 -18.59 13.32
CA MET A 369 -0.50 -19.29 13.95
C MET A 369 -0.45 -20.80 13.72
N PHE A 370 0.06 -21.24 12.58
CA PHE A 370 -0.15 -22.62 12.09
C PHE A 370 1.15 -23.37 11.72
N GLU A 371 2.32 -22.73 11.78
CA GLU A 371 3.61 -23.41 11.55
C GLU A 371 3.79 -24.59 12.50
N ARG A 372 4.27 -25.70 11.92
CA ARG A 372 4.64 -26.93 12.60
C ARG A 372 6.15 -27.11 12.48
N SER A 373 6.85 -26.62 13.48
CA SER A 373 8.29 -26.75 13.60
C SER A 373 8.74 -27.01 15.04
N ALA A 374 9.98 -27.44 15.21
CA ALA A 374 10.62 -27.51 16.52
C ALA A 374 10.65 -26.15 17.24
N LEU A 375 10.63 -25.03 16.49
CA LEU A 375 10.57 -23.67 17.04
C LEU A 375 9.17 -23.29 17.55
N ALA A 376 8.12 -23.71 16.85
CA ALA A 376 6.73 -23.55 17.30
C ALA A 376 6.42 -24.45 18.51
N GLY A 377 7.19 -25.53 18.69
CA GLY A 377 7.07 -26.45 19.81
C GLY A 377 5.65 -26.99 19.97
N ILE A 378 5.14 -27.04 21.21
CA ILE A 378 3.80 -27.56 21.48
C ILE A 378 2.68 -26.68 20.90
N THR A 379 2.95 -25.41 20.59
CA THR A 379 1.93 -24.48 20.09
C THR A 379 1.56 -24.70 18.63
N GLY A 380 2.45 -25.32 17.84
CA GLY A 380 2.17 -25.74 16.47
C GLY A 380 1.24 -26.96 16.36
N ASN A 381 0.99 -27.68 17.46
CA ASN A 381 0.23 -28.94 17.44
C ASN A 381 -1.28 -28.73 17.54
N TYR A 382 -1.91 -28.07 16.57
CA TYR A 382 -3.37 -27.97 16.48
C TYR A 382 -4.06 -27.39 17.74
N GLN A 383 -3.48 -26.35 18.34
CA GLN A 383 -3.90 -25.89 19.68
C GLN A 383 -5.09 -24.94 19.70
N TRP A 384 -5.48 -24.33 18.57
CA TRP A 384 -6.59 -23.36 18.54
C TRP A 384 -7.93 -24.00 18.94
N GLY A 385 -8.71 -23.32 19.80
CA GLY A 385 -10.10 -23.66 20.14
C GLY A 385 -10.34 -24.86 21.08
N LEU A 386 -9.32 -25.68 21.37
CA LEU A 386 -9.48 -26.96 22.07
C LEU A 386 -10.13 -26.89 23.47
N ASP A 387 -10.06 -25.76 24.16
CA ASP A 387 -10.65 -25.57 25.50
C ASP A 387 -11.98 -24.81 25.49
N ASN A 388 -12.40 -24.27 24.33
CA ASN A 388 -13.54 -23.36 24.26
C ASN A 388 -14.61 -23.78 23.23
N GLY A 389 -14.40 -24.90 22.54
CA GLY A 389 -15.36 -25.50 21.61
C GLY A 389 -15.06 -25.23 20.14
N ASP A 390 -15.97 -25.66 19.27
CA ASP A 390 -15.74 -25.66 17.82
C ASP A 390 -15.52 -24.27 17.25
N HIS A 391 -14.71 -24.18 16.19
CA HIS A 391 -14.59 -22.99 15.36
C HIS A 391 -15.91 -22.69 14.63
N GLN A 392 -16.02 -21.49 14.06
CA GLN A 392 -17.24 -21.08 13.37
C GLN A 392 -17.66 -22.11 12.31
N ALA A 393 -18.93 -22.54 12.37
CA ALA A 393 -19.51 -23.51 11.45
C ALA A 393 -18.70 -24.83 11.33
N CYS A 394 -18.02 -25.25 12.41
CA CYS A 394 -17.14 -26.42 12.44
C CYS A 394 -16.02 -26.37 11.38
N TRP A 395 -15.59 -25.16 11.00
CA TRP A 395 -14.48 -24.95 10.07
C TRP A 395 -13.16 -25.47 10.64
N ASP A 396 -12.38 -26.16 9.81
CA ASP A 396 -11.02 -26.61 10.16
C ASP A 396 -10.00 -25.57 9.69
N PRO A 397 -9.39 -24.77 10.60
CA PRO A 397 -8.42 -23.74 10.25
C PRO A 397 -7.06 -24.31 9.84
N TYR A 398 -6.87 -25.64 9.88
CA TYR A 398 -5.65 -26.29 9.43
C TYR A 398 -5.79 -26.96 8.06
N ALA A 399 -6.98 -26.90 7.47
CA ALA A 399 -7.22 -27.41 6.13
C ALA A 399 -6.63 -26.46 5.08
N GLY A 400 -5.99 -27.03 4.05
CA GLY A 400 -5.48 -26.24 2.91
C GLY A 400 -4.21 -25.42 3.19
N LEU A 401 -3.58 -25.61 4.34
CA LEU A 401 -2.36 -24.88 4.70
C LEU A 401 -1.14 -25.26 3.83
N PRO A 402 -0.19 -24.33 3.60
CA PRO A 402 1.00 -24.61 2.81
C PRO A 402 1.88 -25.71 3.41
N ASN A 403 2.28 -26.68 2.57
CA ASN A 403 3.14 -27.80 2.99
C ASN A 403 4.47 -27.34 3.60
N HIS A 404 5.01 -26.20 3.15
CA HIS A 404 6.29 -25.69 3.62
C HIS A 404 6.25 -25.12 5.05
N TRP A 405 5.07 -24.95 5.65
CA TRP A 405 4.91 -24.62 7.08
C TRP A 405 5.07 -25.83 7.99
N ASN A 406 5.20 -27.04 7.42
CA ASN A 406 5.55 -28.25 8.16
C ASN A 406 7.02 -28.58 7.91
N HIS A 407 7.86 -28.31 8.90
CA HIS A 407 9.31 -28.36 8.76
C HIS A 407 9.87 -29.79 8.93
N GLY A 408 9.07 -30.71 9.50
CA GLY A 408 9.45 -32.11 9.67
C GLY A 408 10.63 -32.35 10.63
N ASP A 409 10.89 -31.40 11.54
CA ASP A 409 12.03 -31.35 12.45
C ASP A 409 11.73 -31.79 13.89
#